data_AF-A0A6J7Q2T2-F1
#
_entry.id   AF-A0A6J7Q2T2-F1
#
_cell.length_a   1.000
_cell.length_b   1.000
_cell.length_c   1.000
_cell.angle_alpha   90.00
_cell.angle_beta   90.00
_cell.angle_gamma   90.00
#
_symmetry.space_group_name_H-M   'P 1'
#
loop_
_entity.id
_entity.type
_entity.pdbx_description
1 polymer ?
#
loop_
_entity_poly.entity_id
_entity_poly.type
_entity_poly.pdbx_seq_one_letter_code
_entity_poly.pdbx_strand_id
1 'polypeptide(L)'
;MQQMYEEPIKMELVKARIKELKDAGITSAASVTPPRTASLAKAIAEAELDILVIQGTVVSAEHVSKTAEPLNLKQFIREFDIPTIVGGCASYQAALHLMRTGAVGVLVGVGPGNACTTRGVLGLGVPQATAIADVAGARMRHLDETGVYVHVIADGGMSKGGDIAKAIACGADAVMLGSPLSSATEAPAPGNHWGMATFHPTLPRGTRVRTQVRGSLKEILLGPAHQNDGRMNLFGALRTSMATCGFETAKEFQNAEVMIAPSLQTEGKDLQRSQGVGMGH
;
A
#
# COMPACT_ATOMS: atom_id res chain seq x y z
N MET A 1 -2.26 0.18 -22.98
CA MET A 1 -2.57 -0.31 -21.61
C MET A 1 -4.03 -0.69 -21.51
N GLN A 2 -4.99 0.22 -21.73
CA GLN A 2 -6.43 -0.10 -21.71
C GLN A 2 -6.81 -1.33 -22.55
N GLN A 3 -6.36 -1.38 -23.82
CA GLN A 3 -6.54 -2.54 -24.70
C GLN A 3 -6.08 -3.88 -24.10
N MET A 4 -4.99 -3.90 -23.31
CA MET A 4 -4.51 -5.14 -22.68
C MET A 4 -5.40 -5.60 -21.50
N TYR A 5 -6.17 -4.68 -20.91
CA TYR A 5 -7.07 -4.96 -19.79
C TYR A 5 -8.53 -5.13 -20.24
N GLU A 6 -8.81 -5.07 -21.54
CA GLU A 6 -10.12 -5.36 -22.14
C GLU A 6 -10.39 -6.86 -22.26
N GLU A 7 -9.34 -7.70 -22.31
CA GLU A 7 -9.50 -9.14 -22.35
C GLU A 7 -10.21 -9.64 -21.07
N PRO A 8 -11.25 -10.48 -21.19
CA PRO A 8 -11.94 -11.05 -20.04
C PRO A 8 -10.99 -11.83 -19.14
N ILE A 9 -11.19 -11.75 -17.83
CA ILE A 9 -10.41 -12.53 -16.86
C ILE A 9 -10.70 -14.02 -17.07
N LYS A 10 -9.63 -14.79 -17.24
CA LYS A 10 -9.61 -16.24 -17.30
C LYS A 10 -9.49 -16.82 -15.90
N MET A 11 -10.59 -17.36 -15.37
CA MET A 11 -10.67 -17.82 -13.97
C MET A 11 -9.70 -18.97 -13.68
N GLU A 12 -9.45 -19.82 -14.67
CA GLU A 12 -8.48 -20.91 -14.58
C GLU A 12 -7.05 -20.38 -14.36
N LEU A 13 -6.69 -19.24 -14.96
CA LEU A 13 -5.37 -18.63 -14.76
C LEU A 13 -5.22 -18.01 -13.37
N VAL A 14 -6.31 -17.45 -12.82
CA VAL A 14 -6.32 -16.95 -11.43
C VAL A 14 -6.02 -18.10 -10.47
N LYS A 15 -6.75 -19.21 -10.59
CA LYS A 15 -6.54 -20.40 -9.76
C LYS A 15 -5.13 -20.98 -9.93
N ALA A 16 -4.65 -21.08 -11.17
CA ALA A 16 -3.31 -21.60 -11.46
C ALA A 16 -2.21 -20.75 -10.80
N ARG A 17 -2.33 -19.42 -10.79
CA ARG A 17 -1.34 -18.54 -10.14
C ARG A 17 -1.37 -18.64 -8.62
N ILE A 18 -2.56 -18.74 -8.02
CA ILE A 18 -2.66 -18.97 -6.57
C ILE A 18 -2.01 -20.31 -6.22
N LYS A 19 -2.33 -21.37 -6.96
CA LYS A 19 -1.74 -22.69 -6.76
C LYS A 19 -0.20 -22.69 -6.87
N GLU A 20 0.36 -22.00 -7.85
CA GLU A 20 1.82 -21.88 -8.01
C GLU A 20 2.49 -21.27 -6.76
N LEU A 21 1.90 -20.21 -6.19
CA LEU A 21 2.42 -19.59 -4.96
C LEU A 21 2.33 -20.56 -3.78
N LYS A 22 1.22 -21.29 -3.66
CA LYS A 22 1.03 -22.28 -2.60
C LYS A 22 1.98 -23.47 -2.72
N ASP A 23 2.17 -23.99 -3.92
CA ASP A 23 3.08 -25.10 -4.19
C ASP A 23 4.54 -24.71 -3.89
N ALA A 24 4.87 -23.41 -3.99
CA ALA A 24 6.15 -22.85 -3.55
C ALA A 24 6.27 -22.65 -2.03
N GLY A 25 5.21 -22.92 -1.25
CA GLY A 25 5.21 -22.83 0.21
C GLY A 25 5.23 -21.41 0.77
N ILE A 26 4.77 -20.42 -0.01
CA ILE A 26 4.72 -19.01 0.41
C ILE A 26 3.29 -18.53 0.63
N THR A 27 3.11 -17.53 1.49
CA THR A 27 1.81 -16.88 1.70
C THR A 27 1.31 -16.24 0.42
N SER A 28 0.13 -16.64 -0.01
CA SER A 28 -0.54 -16.15 -1.21
C SER A 28 -1.52 -15.01 -0.87
N ALA A 29 -1.35 -13.87 -1.53
CA ALA A 29 -2.26 -12.73 -1.42
C ALA A 29 -2.67 -12.23 -2.80
N ALA A 30 -3.95 -11.93 -2.98
CA ALA A 30 -4.48 -11.42 -4.25
C ALA A 30 -5.30 -10.15 -4.05
N SER A 31 -5.16 -9.20 -4.96
CA SER A 31 -5.90 -7.94 -4.98
C SER A 31 -7.02 -7.97 -6.00
N VAL A 32 -8.22 -7.58 -5.59
CA VAL A 32 -9.41 -7.41 -6.44
C VAL A 32 -10.00 -6.02 -6.25
N THR A 33 -10.62 -5.49 -7.30
CA THR A 33 -11.39 -4.25 -7.17
C THR A 33 -12.76 -4.55 -6.56
N PRO A 34 -13.38 -3.61 -5.81
CA PRO A 34 -14.71 -3.83 -5.25
C PRO A 34 -15.73 -4.38 -6.26
N PRO A 35 -15.84 -3.85 -7.51
CA PRO A 35 -16.79 -4.36 -8.50
C PRO A 35 -16.54 -5.80 -8.97
N ARG A 36 -15.31 -6.32 -8.81
CA ARG A 36 -14.93 -7.68 -9.25
C ARG A 36 -14.89 -8.69 -8.10
N THR A 37 -15.13 -8.25 -6.86
CA THR A 37 -14.96 -9.10 -5.67
C THR A 37 -15.90 -10.30 -5.71
N ALA A 38 -17.21 -10.07 -5.88
CA ALA A 38 -18.20 -11.14 -5.87
C ALA A 38 -18.00 -12.17 -7.00
N SER A 39 -17.62 -11.73 -8.21
CA SER A 39 -17.41 -12.64 -9.34
C SER A 39 -16.15 -13.48 -9.23
N LEU A 40 -15.12 -13.00 -8.51
CA LEU A 40 -13.87 -13.71 -8.28
C LEU A 40 -13.87 -14.54 -6.99
N ALA A 41 -14.76 -14.25 -6.05
CA ALA A 41 -14.79 -14.85 -4.71
C ALA A 41 -14.76 -16.39 -4.74
N LYS A 42 -15.61 -17.01 -5.58
CA LYS A 42 -15.66 -18.47 -5.71
C LYS A 42 -14.33 -19.07 -6.17
N ALA A 43 -13.72 -18.48 -7.21
CA ALA A 43 -12.46 -18.97 -7.75
C ALA A 43 -11.31 -18.81 -6.76
N ILE A 44 -11.31 -17.71 -6.00
CA ILE A 44 -10.33 -17.43 -4.94
C ILE A 44 -10.46 -18.41 -3.79
N ALA A 45 -11.68 -18.68 -3.32
CA ALA A 45 -11.95 -19.63 -2.26
C ALA A 45 -11.58 -21.06 -2.66
N GLU A 46 -11.94 -21.51 -3.86
CA GLU A 46 -11.58 -22.84 -4.38
C GLU A 46 -10.07 -23.02 -4.57
N ALA A 47 -9.33 -21.93 -4.80
CA ALA A 47 -7.87 -21.95 -4.86
C ALA A 47 -7.20 -21.79 -3.49
N GLU A 48 -8.00 -21.62 -2.42
CA GLU A 48 -7.55 -21.51 -1.04
C GLU A 48 -6.49 -20.42 -0.81
N LEU A 49 -6.76 -19.21 -1.31
CA LEU A 49 -5.92 -18.03 -1.08
C LEU A 49 -5.79 -17.72 0.41
N ASP A 50 -4.61 -17.32 0.87
CA ASP A 50 -4.37 -17.06 2.30
C ASP A 50 -4.90 -15.68 2.75
N ILE A 51 -4.75 -14.64 1.92
CA ILE A 51 -5.18 -13.27 2.23
C ILE A 51 -5.85 -12.63 1.02
N LEU A 52 -7.07 -12.13 1.19
CA LEU A 52 -7.76 -11.33 0.18
C LEU A 52 -7.51 -9.84 0.41
N VAL A 53 -7.22 -9.10 -0.67
CA VAL A 53 -7.12 -7.64 -0.64
C VAL A 53 -8.21 -7.05 -1.54
N ILE A 54 -9.15 -6.32 -0.97
CA ILE A 54 -10.16 -5.57 -1.72
C ILE A 54 -9.66 -4.12 -1.84
N GLN A 55 -9.17 -3.75 -3.03
CA GLN A 55 -8.47 -2.50 -3.27
C GLN A 55 -9.13 -1.64 -4.35
N GLY A 56 -9.44 -0.39 -4.01
CA GLY A 56 -9.81 0.69 -4.93
C GLY A 56 -9.06 1.97 -4.60
N THR A 57 -9.24 3.03 -5.40
CA THR A 57 -8.65 4.35 -5.09
C THR A 57 -9.21 4.92 -3.79
N VAL A 58 -10.53 4.80 -3.60
CA VAL A 58 -11.26 5.11 -2.37
C VAL A 58 -12.30 4.02 -2.21
N VAL A 59 -12.37 3.41 -1.03
CA VAL A 59 -13.37 2.39 -0.70
C VAL A 59 -14.13 2.82 0.55
N SER A 60 -15.46 2.73 0.47
CA SER A 60 -16.38 2.91 1.58
C SER A 60 -17.02 1.58 1.93
N ALA A 61 -17.33 1.37 3.22
CA ALA A 61 -18.00 0.15 3.69
C ALA A 61 -19.38 -0.06 3.04
N GLU A 62 -20.07 1.05 2.77
CA GLU A 62 -21.35 1.07 2.06
C GLU A 62 -21.18 1.81 0.74
N HIS A 63 -21.69 1.23 -0.33
CA HIS A 63 -21.78 1.87 -1.63
C HIS A 63 -23.25 1.98 -2.01
N VAL A 64 -23.70 3.17 -2.42
CA VAL A 64 -25.05 3.38 -2.94
C VAL A 64 -24.95 3.51 -4.45
N SER A 65 -25.50 2.54 -5.17
CA SER A 65 -25.60 2.58 -6.62
C SER A 65 -27.05 2.45 -7.05
N LYS A 66 -27.43 3.20 -8.09
CA LYS A 66 -28.74 3.10 -8.75
C LYS A 66 -28.71 2.21 -9.99
N THR A 67 -27.52 1.77 -10.41
CA THR A 67 -27.30 1.08 -11.71
C THR A 67 -26.85 -0.36 -11.56
N ALA A 68 -26.33 -0.75 -10.39
CA ALA A 68 -25.92 -2.10 -10.08
C ALA A 68 -26.10 -2.38 -8.59
N GLU A 69 -26.31 -3.64 -8.22
CA GLU A 69 -26.33 -4.04 -6.81
C GLU A 69 -24.95 -3.79 -6.18
N PRO A 70 -24.85 -2.91 -5.17
CA PRO A 70 -23.58 -2.61 -4.54
C PRO A 70 -23.11 -3.77 -3.68
N LEU A 71 -21.80 -4.05 -3.70
CA LEU A 71 -21.20 -5.02 -2.79
C LEU A 71 -21.35 -4.54 -1.34
N ASN A 72 -22.08 -5.32 -0.53
CA ASN A 72 -22.10 -5.12 0.91
C ASN A 72 -20.84 -5.73 1.53
N LEU A 73 -19.81 -4.90 1.74
CA LEU A 73 -18.52 -5.36 2.27
C LEU A 73 -18.63 -6.00 3.65
N LYS A 74 -19.52 -5.49 4.51
CA LYS A 74 -19.72 -6.04 5.85
C LYS A 74 -20.28 -7.45 5.80
N GLN A 75 -21.25 -7.70 4.92
CA GLN A 75 -21.79 -9.05 4.75
C GLN A 75 -20.73 -9.97 4.14
N PHE A 76 -20.13 -9.54 3.02
CA PHE A 76 -19.14 -10.32 2.29
C PHE A 76 -17.97 -10.75 3.19
N ILE A 77 -17.33 -9.81 3.90
CA ILE A 77 -16.13 -10.10 4.70
C ILE A 77 -16.43 -11.02 5.89
N ARG A 78 -17.66 -10.98 6.44
CA ARG A 78 -18.05 -11.86 7.55
C ARG A 78 -18.42 -13.27 7.10
N GLU A 79 -18.90 -13.41 5.87
CA GLU A 79 -19.26 -14.70 5.28
C GLU A 79 -18.09 -15.35 4.53
N PHE A 80 -17.01 -14.60 4.28
CA PHE A 80 -15.84 -15.08 3.57
C PHE A 80 -14.73 -15.48 4.55
N ASP A 81 -14.40 -16.77 4.59
CA ASP A 81 -13.48 -17.35 5.58
C ASP A 81 -12.01 -16.88 5.45
N ILE A 82 -11.67 -16.19 4.35
CA ILE A 82 -10.31 -15.72 4.10
C ILE A 82 -10.11 -14.33 4.73
N PRO A 83 -9.07 -14.13 5.56
CA PRO A 83 -8.72 -12.83 6.12
C PRO A 83 -8.65 -11.76 5.03
N THR A 84 -9.45 -10.70 5.21
CA THR A 84 -9.61 -9.67 4.18
C THR A 84 -9.05 -8.33 4.63
N ILE A 85 -8.18 -7.75 3.80
CA ILE A 85 -7.67 -6.38 3.90
C ILE A 85 -8.48 -5.50 2.94
N VAL A 86 -8.84 -4.28 3.35
CA VAL A 86 -9.65 -3.37 2.52
C VAL A 86 -9.06 -1.97 2.43
N GLY A 87 -9.10 -1.34 1.26
CA GLY A 87 -8.83 0.09 1.09
C GLY A 87 -8.87 0.50 -0.38
N GLY A 88 -8.36 1.65 -0.82
CA GLY A 88 -7.71 2.71 -0.09
C GLY A 88 -8.66 3.56 0.75
N CYS A 89 -8.16 3.96 1.90
CA CYS A 89 -8.80 4.88 2.83
C CYS A 89 -7.83 6.02 3.16
N ALA A 90 -8.35 7.19 3.52
CA ALA A 90 -7.50 8.30 3.97
C ALA A 90 -8.19 9.21 4.99
N SER A 91 -9.25 8.73 5.65
CA SER A 91 -9.94 9.49 6.70
C SER A 91 -10.35 8.58 7.84
N TYR A 92 -10.42 9.16 9.04
CA TYR A 92 -10.82 8.48 10.26
C TYR A 92 -12.17 7.74 10.11
N GLN A 93 -13.21 8.44 9.63
CA GLN A 93 -14.57 7.89 9.57
C GLN A 93 -14.68 6.73 8.57
N ALA A 94 -14.05 6.87 7.40
CA ALA A 94 -14.04 5.80 6.41
C ALA A 94 -13.31 4.57 6.94
N ALA A 95 -12.17 4.75 7.63
CA ALA A 95 -11.43 3.64 8.21
C ALA A 95 -12.21 2.93 9.31
N LEU A 96 -12.84 3.68 10.22
CA LEU A 96 -13.66 3.09 11.29
C LEU A 96 -14.79 2.24 10.71
N HIS A 97 -15.45 2.70 9.65
CA HIS A 97 -16.47 1.93 8.95
C HIS A 97 -15.91 0.67 8.29
N LEU A 98 -14.75 0.77 7.63
CA LEU A 98 -14.07 -0.38 7.04
C LEU A 98 -13.67 -1.42 8.10
N MET A 99 -13.13 -0.99 9.24
CA MET A 99 -12.79 -1.89 10.35
C MET A 99 -14.02 -2.66 10.85
N ARG A 100 -15.16 -1.97 11.02
CA ARG A 100 -16.44 -2.58 11.45
C ARG A 100 -17.03 -3.60 10.48
N THR A 101 -16.52 -3.67 9.23
CA THR A 101 -16.88 -4.76 8.30
C THR A 101 -16.37 -6.12 8.76
N GLY A 102 -15.31 -6.15 9.57
CA GLY A 102 -14.58 -7.37 9.93
C GLY A 102 -13.21 -7.48 9.24
N ALA A 103 -12.79 -6.45 8.50
CA ALA A 103 -11.48 -6.44 7.85
C ALA A 103 -10.35 -6.57 8.87
N VAL A 104 -9.36 -7.42 8.58
CA VAL A 104 -8.18 -7.62 9.43
C VAL A 104 -7.12 -6.54 9.24
N GLY A 105 -7.23 -5.77 8.16
CA GLY A 105 -6.38 -4.63 7.88
C GLY A 105 -7.03 -3.60 6.96
N VAL A 106 -6.56 -2.36 7.04
CA VAL A 106 -6.97 -1.24 6.19
C VAL A 106 -5.77 -0.69 5.43
N LEU A 107 -5.90 -0.59 4.10
CA LEU A 107 -4.91 0.10 3.25
C LEU A 107 -5.15 1.61 3.28
N VAL A 108 -4.10 2.36 3.62
CA VAL A 108 -4.16 3.81 3.82
C VAL A 108 -3.38 4.54 2.74
N GLY A 109 -4.09 5.35 1.95
CA GLY A 109 -3.49 6.20 0.93
C GLY A 109 -4.46 6.55 -0.18
N VAL A 110 -4.62 7.84 -0.44
CA VAL A 110 -5.36 8.36 -1.59
C VAL A 110 -4.52 9.45 -2.26
N GLY A 111 -3.94 9.09 -3.42
CA GLY A 111 -3.08 9.96 -4.21
C GLY A 111 -1.56 9.99 -3.96
N PRO A 112 -0.95 9.35 -2.92
CA PRO A 112 0.49 9.54 -2.65
C PRO A 112 1.41 8.69 -3.54
N GLY A 113 0.89 7.70 -4.27
CA GLY A 113 1.71 6.81 -5.09
C GLY A 113 2.33 7.49 -6.32
N ASN A 114 3.56 7.14 -6.66
CA ASN A 114 4.31 7.75 -7.78
C ASN A 114 3.61 7.60 -9.16
N ALA A 115 2.84 6.53 -9.35
CA ALA A 115 2.08 6.28 -10.58
C ALA A 115 0.66 6.87 -10.54
N CYS A 116 0.25 7.48 -9.42
CA CYS A 116 -1.10 7.97 -9.21
C CYS A 116 -1.25 9.40 -9.71
N THR A 117 -2.32 9.68 -10.44
CA THR A 117 -2.65 11.05 -10.90
C THR A 117 -3.94 11.58 -10.29
N THR A 118 -4.55 10.87 -9.34
CA THR A 118 -5.82 11.23 -8.69
C THR A 118 -5.86 12.66 -8.17
N ARG A 119 -4.78 13.16 -7.55
CA ARG A 119 -4.72 14.55 -7.06
C ARG A 119 -4.85 15.57 -8.21
N GLY A 120 -4.20 15.31 -9.34
CA GLY A 120 -4.28 16.19 -10.51
C GLY A 120 -5.59 16.04 -11.28
N VAL A 121 -6.09 14.82 -11.43
CA VAL A 121 -7.29 14.53 -12.24
C VAL A 121 -8.58 14.86 -11.50
N LEU A 122 -8.66 14.57 -10.19
CA LEU A 122 -9.89 14.74 -9.40
C LEU A 122 -9.79 15.86 -8.35
N GLY A 123 -8.60 16.42 -8.09
CA GLY A 123 -8.42 17.35 -6.97
C GLY A 123 -8.49 16.67 -5.59
N LEU A 124 -8.49 15.33 -5.55
CA LEU A 124 -8.66 14.55 -4.32
C LEU A 124 -7.36 13.91 -3.86
N GLY A 125 -7.07 14.01 -2.57
CA GLY A 125 -6.01 13.27 -1.92
C GLY A 125 -5.73 13.81 -0.53
N VAL A 126 -5.00 13.02 0.25
CA VAL A 126 -4.62 13.39 1.62
C VAL A 126 -3.10 13.21 1.76
N PRO A 127 -2.39 14.11 2.47
CA PRO A 127 -1.01 13.88 2.86
C PRO A 127 -0.87 12.58 3.65
N GLN A 128 0.11 11.75 3.28
CA GLN A 128 0.17 10.37 3.75
C GLN A 128 0.36 10.26 5.27
N ALA A 129 1.19 11.12 5.88
CA ALA A 129 1.36 11.15 7.34
C ALA A 129 0.04 11.41 8.08
N THR A 130 -0.75 12.40 7.62
CA THR A 130 -2.08 12.70 8.17
C THR A 130 -3.04 11.54 7.99
N ALA A 131 -3.08 10.95 6.79
CA ALA A 131 -3.95 9.81 6.52
C ALA A 131 -3.64 8.62 7.43
N ILE A 132 -2.36 8.29 7.62
CA ILE A 132 -1.94 7.20 8.53
C ILE A 132 -2.35 7.52 9.97
N ALA A 133 -2.08 8.72 10.46
CA ALA A 133 -2.41 9.12 11.82
C ALA A 133 -3.93 9.07 12.09
N ASP A 134 -4.75 9.57 11.17
CA ASP A 134 -6.21 9.54 11.28
C ASP A 134 -6.73 8.09 11.33
N VAL A 135 -6.20 7.21 10.46
CA VAL A 135 -6.62 5.81 10.41
C VAL A 135 -6.10 5.03 11.63
N ALA A 136 -4.91 5.35 12.14
CA ALA A 136 -4.40 4.81 13.40
C ALA A 136 -5.29 5.22 14.59
N GLY A 137 -5.77 6.46 14.62
CA GLY A 137 -6.77 6.91 15.58
C GLY A 137 -8.09 6.14 15.48
N ALA A 138 -8.57 5.88 14.27
CA ALA A 138 -9.77 5.06 14.03
C ALA A 138 -9.58 3.62 14.51
N ARG A 139 -8.38 3.03 14.28
CA ARG A 139 -8.02 1.70 14.81
C ARG A 139 -8.12 1.66 16.32
N MET A 140 -7.56 2.65 17.02
CA MET A 140 -7.62 2.67 18.49
C MET A 140 -9.06 2.73 18.99
N ARG A 141 -9.89 3.57 18.36
CA ARG A 141 -11.33 3.62 18.67
C ARG A 141 -12.02 2.27 18.44
N HIS A 142 -11.72 1.61 17.31
CA HIS A 142 -12.28 0.29 17.02
C HIS A 142 -11.84 -0.76 18.04
N LEU A 143 -10.56 -0.75 18.43
CA LEU A 143 -10.01 -1.63 19.46
C LEU A 143 -10.72 -1.42 20.80
N ASP A 144 -10.92 -0.17 21.22
CA ASP A 144 -11.64 0.13 22.46
C ASP A 144 -13.11 -0.32 22.41
N GLU A 145 -13.76 -0.22 21.25
CA GLU A 145 -15.17 -0.62 21.07
C GLU A 145 -15.37 -2.14 21.00
N THR A 146 -14.39 -2.89 20.49
CA THR A 146 -14.60 -4.29 20.07
C THR A 146 -13.61 -5.29 20.67
N GLY A 147 -12.48 -4.82 21.21
CA GLY A 147 -11.34 -5.66 21.59
C GLY A 147 -10.53 -6.21 20.40
N VAL A 148 -10.86 -5.82 19.15
CA VAL A 148 -10.22 -6.34 17.94
C VAL A 148 -9.26 -5.32 17.35
N TYR A 149 -7.99 -5.72 17.22
CA TYR A 149 -6.95 -4.93 16.57
C TYR A 149 -7.02 -5.10 15.04
N VAL A 150 -7.11 -3.99 14.31
CA VAL A 150 -7.09 -3.99 12.84
C VAL A 150 -5.81 -3.33 12.35
N HIS A 151 -5.06 -4.00 11.46
CA HIS A 151 -3.79 -3.48 10.98
C HIS A 151 -3.95 -2.25 10.09
N VAL A 152 -3.09 -1.25 10.29
CA VAL A 152 -2.99 -0.07 9.44
C VAL A 152 -1.82 -0.26 8.48
N ILE A 153 -2.10 -0.33 7.18
CA ILE A 153 -1.08 -0.61 6.15
C ILE A 153 -0.95 0.63 5.27
N ALA A 154 0.18 1.34 5.36
CA ALA A 154 0.42 2.53 4.54
C ALA A 154 0.70 2.14 3.08
N ASP A 155 -0.11 2.61 2.14
CA ASP A 155 -0.02 2.34 0.71
C ASP A 155 0.29 3.60 -0.09
N GLY A 156 1.51 3.64 -0.64
CA GLY A 156 1.99 4.72 -1.49
C GLY A 156 2.73 5.83 -0.74
N GLY A 157 3.50 6.62 -1.49
CA GLY A 157 4.31 7.74 -0.99
C GLY A 157 5.72 7.36 -0.51
N MET A 158 5.94 6.13 -0.05
CA MET A 158 7.25 5.69 0.41
C MET A 158 8.17 5.37 -0.78
N SER A 159 9.25 6.14 -0.92
CA SER A 159 10.28 5.92 -1.95
C SER A 159 11.65 5.59 -1.36
N LYS A 160 11.87 5.88 -0.08
CA LYS A 160 13.11 5.67 0.65
C LYS A 160 12.84 5.00 2.00
N GLY A 161 13.87 4.38 2.59
CA GLY A 161 13.77 3.74 3.91
C GLY A 161 13.32 4.68 5.03
N GLY A 162 13.73 5.96 4.97
CA GLY A 162 13.27 6.99 5.90
C GLY A 162 11.77 7.32 5.77
N ASP A 163 11.15 7.11 4.60
CA ASP A 163 9.71 7.29 4.44
C ASP A 163 8.94 6.14 5.10
N ILE A 164 9.48 4.92 5.04
CA ILE A 164 8.94 3.76 5.76
C ILE A 164 9.01 4.00 7.26
N ALA A 165 10.15 4.47 7.77
CA ALA A 165 10.30 4.82 9.18
C ALA A 165 9.24 5.83 9.64
N LYS A 166 9.02 6.91 8.86
CA LYS A 166 7.96 7.88 9.15
C LYS A 166 6.57 7.27 9.10
N ALA A 167 6.28 6.41 8.13
CA ALA A 167 4.98 5.75 8.03
C ALA A 167 4.68 4.89 9.28
N ILE A 168 5.65 4.10 9.74
CA ILE A 168 5.53 3.33 10.99
C ILE A 168 5.38 4.26 12.19
N ALA A 169 6.21 5.29 12.33
CA ALA A 169 6.11 6.26 13.42
C ALA A 169 4.74 7.00 13.44
N CYS A 170 4.12 7.23 12.28
CA CYS A 170 2.76 7.78 12.20
C CYS A 170 1.64 6.79 12.61
N GLY A 171 1.97 5.53 12.90
CA GLY A 171 1.03 4.53 13.40
C GLY A 171 0.70 3.39 12.43
N ALA A 172 1.41 3.26 11.30
CA ALA A 172 1.27 2.09 10.44
C ALA A 172 1.92 0.84 11.06
N ASP A 173 1.30 -0.32 10.84
CA ASP A 173 1.81 -1.64 11.23
C ASP A 173 2.63 -2.28 10.09
N ALA A 174 2.35 -1.92 8.84
CA ALA A 174 3.08 -2.36 7.66
C ALA A 174 3.02 -1.30 6.54
N VAL A 175 3.82 -1.51 5.49
CA VAL A 175 3.85 -0.67 4.29
C VAL A 175 3.65 -1.50 3.02
N MET A 176 2.90 -0.97 2.06
CA MET A 176 2.81 -1.48 0.70
C MET A 176 3.74 -0.67 -0.20
N LEU A 177 4.66 -1.36 -0.89
CA LEU A 177 5.70 -0.73 -1.72
C LEU A 177 5.45 -1.07 -3.20
N GLY A 178 5.32 -0.03 -4.03
CA GLY A 178 5.19 -0.17 -5.49
C GLY A 178 6.52 0.14 -6.20
N SER A 179 6.74 1.42 -6.52
CA SER A 179 7.91 1.87 -7.29
C SER A 179 9.28 1.45 -6.76
N PRO A 180 9.52 1.35 -5.44
CA PRO A 180 10.78 0.79 -4.96
C PRO A 180 10.99 -0.65 -5.43
N LEU A 181 9.95 -1.49 -5.42
CA LEU A 181 10.07 -2.90 -5.83
C LEU A 181 10.13 -3.06 -7.35
N SER A 182 9.55 -2.15 -8.12
CA SER A 182 9.70 -2.16 -9.58
C SER A 182 11.12 -1.86 -10.07
N SER A 183 12.01 -1.43 -9.17
CA SER A 183 13.45 -1.28 -9.45
C SER A 183 14.25 -2.57 -9.29
N ALA A 184 13.62 -3.66 -8.83
CA ALA A 184 14.25 -4.96 -8.70
C ALA A 184 14.46 -5.64 -10.06
N THR A 185 15.53 -6.43 -10.19
CA THR A 185 15.77 -7.29 -11.35
C THR A 185 14.67 -8.34 -11.57
N GLU A 186 14.00 -8.74 -10.49
CA GLU A 186 12.95 -9.74 -10.43
C GLU A 186 11.57 -9.13 -10.74
N ALA A 187 11.46 -7.80 -10.88
CA ALA A 187 10.20 -7.15 -11.17
C ALA A 187 9.65 -7.62 -12.53
N PRO A 188 8.37 -8.02 -12.62
CA PRO A 188 7.80 -8.60 -13.85
C PRO A 188 7.73 -7.60 -15.02
N ALA A 189 7.83 -6.30 -14.71
CA ALA A 189 7.86 -5.22 -15.68
C ALA A 189 9.18 -4.45 -15.51
N PRO A 190 10.24 -4.76 -16.29
CA PRO A 190 11.61 -4.28 -16.07
C PRO A 190 11.67 -2.75 -15.97
N GLY A 191 11.75 -2.23 -14.75
CA GLY A 191 11.75 -0.78 -14.51
C GLY A 191 10.46 -0.05 -14.94
N ASN A 192 9.32 -0.72 -15.08
CA ASN A 192 8.05 -0.09 -15.41
C ASN A 192 7.05 -0.30 -14.26
N HIS A 193 6.33 0.76 -13.89
CA HIS A 193 5.36 0.71 -12.79
C HIS A 193 4.11 1.51 -13.12
N TRP A 194 2.94 0.95 -12.81
CA TRP A 194 1.65 1.61 -12.98
C TRP A 194 0.65 1.10 -11.94
N GLY A 195 -0.34 1.91 -11.60
CA GLY A 195 -1.42 1.52 -10.68
C GLY A 195 -2.66 1.01 -11.42
N MET A 196 -3.57 0.36 -10.69
CA MET A 196 -4.82 -0.21 -11.23
C MET A 196 -5.79 0.83 -11.81
N ALA A 197 -5.67 2.10 -11.41
CA ALA A 197 -6.49 3.17 -11.96
C ALA A 197 -6.03 3.66 -13.35
N THR A 198 -4.90 3.16 -13.86
CA THR A 198 -4.29 3.61 -15.13
C THR A 198 -5.10 3.18 -16.36
N PHE A 199 -5.77 2.02 -16.30
CA PHE A 199 -6.50 1.45 -17.43
C PHE A 199 -8.02 1.62 -17.30
N HIS A 200 -8.49 2.54 -16.45
CA HIS A 200 -9.91 2.87 -16.39
C HIS A 200 -10.40 3.33 -17.78
N PRO A 201 -11.55 2.84 -18.29
CA PRO A 201 -11.91 3.00 -19.70
C PRO A 201 -12.17 4.46 -20.10
N THR A 202 -12.83 5.24 -19.23
CA THR A 202 -13.23 6.62 -19.55
C THR A 202 -12.43 7.70 -18.83
N LEU A 203 -12.03 7.46 -17.58
CA LEU A 203 -11.27 8.41 -16.77
C LEU A 203 -10.04 7.77 -16.09
N PRO A 204 -8.92 7.58 -16.82
CA PRO A 204 -7.65 7.13 -16.25
C PRO A 204 -7.16 8.05 -15.13
N ARG A 205 -6.74 7.47 -14.00
CA ARG A 205 -6.22 8.20 -12.83
C ARG A 205 -4.85 7.68 -12.37
N GLY A 206 -4.12 7.12 -13.32
CA GLY A 206 -2.74 6.71 -13.14
C GLY A 206 -1.96 6.91 -14.43
N THR A 207 -0.65 6.83 -14.31
CA THR A 207 0.28 6.87 -15.43
C THR A 207 1.33 5.78 -15.27
N ARG A 208 1.84 5.29 -16.41
CA ARG A 208 2.99 4.38 -16.39
C ARG A 208 4.24 5.21 -16.17
N VAL A 209 4.92 4.98 -15.05
CA VAL A 209 6.21 5.58 -14.72
C VAL A 209 7.34 4.58 -14.97
N ARG A 210 8.54 5.12 -15.19
CA ARG A 210 9.76 4.32 -15.30
C ARG A 210 10.58 4.43 -14.02
N THR A 211 11.07 3.30 -13.55
CA THR A 211 12.04 3.18 -12.47
C THR A 211 13.34 2.65 -13.05
N GLN A 212 14.47 3.15 -12.57
CA GLN A 212 15.78 2.58 -12.90
C GLN A 212 15.94 1.24 -12.16
N VAL A 213 16.45 0.21 -12.83
CA VAL A 213 16.81 -1.05 -12.18
C VAL A 213 18.02 -0.81 -11.27
N ARG A 214 17.94 -1.25 -10.01
CA ARG A 214 18.94 -0.93 -8.97
C ARG A 214 19.67 -2.13 -8.40
N GLY A 215 19.10 -3.32 -8.51
CA GLY A 215 19.67 -4.56 -7.98
C GLY A 215 18.60 -5.62 -7.77
N SER A 216 18.93 -6.65 -7.04
CA SER A 216 17.99 -7.68 -6.62
C SER A 216 16.95 -7.14 -5.63
N LEU A 217 15.81 -7.83 -5.55
CA LEU A 217 14.78 -7.56 -4.55
C LEU A 217 15.35 -7.65 -3.12
N LYS A 218 16.27 -8.60 -2.91
CA LYS A 218 16.97 -8.77 -1.63
C LYS A 218 17.81 -7.54 -1.27
N GLU A 219 18.60 -7.00 -2.20
CA GLU A 219 19.43 -5.81 -1.94
C GLU A 219 18.57 -4.55 -1.70
N ILE A 220 17.48 -4.40 -2.45
CA ILE A 220 16.54 -3.29 -2.26
C ILE A 220 15.92 -3.34 -0.86
N LEU A 221 15.45 -4.51 -0.41
CA LEU A 221 14.75 -4.65 0.87
C LEU A 221 15.70 -4.75 2.07
N LEU A 222 16.76 -5.55 1.96
CA LEU A 222 17.58 -6.02 3.07
C LEU A 222 19.06 -5.61 2.97
N GLY A 223 19.47 -5.08 1.82
CA GLY A 223 20.83 -4.65 1.57
C GLY A 223 21.79 -5.75 1.09
N PRO A 224 23.09 -5.41 0.95
CA PRO A 224 23.69 -4.10 1.27
C PRO A 224 23.20 -2.97 0.35
N ALA A 225 23.30 -1.73 0.83
CA ALA A 225 23.07 -0.54 -0.01
C ALA A 225 24.38 -0.11 -0.66
N HIS A 226 24.38 0.06 -1.98
CA HIS A 226 25.54 0.53 -2.75
C HIS A 226 25.48 2.03 -3.08
N GLN A 227 24.44 2.72 -2.62
CA GLN A 227 24.18 4.14 -2.84
C GLN A 227 23.68 4.79 -1.55
N ASN A 228 23.86 6.10 -1.42
CA ASN A 228 23.49 6.89 -0.24
C ASN A 228 22.16 7.66 -0.41
N ASP A 229 21.32 7.29 -1.39
CA ASP A 229 20.06 7.98 -1.69
C ASP A 229 18.85 7.44 -0.90
N GLY A 230 19.06 6.39 -0.11
CA GLY A 230 18.06 5.75 0.75
C GLY A 230 17.08 4.83 0.04
N ARG A 231 17.31 4.50 -1.24
CA ARG A 231 16.41 3.65 -2.06
C ARG A 231 16.76 2.14 -2.01
N MET A 232 17.83 1.78 -1.31
CA MET A 232 18.30 0.41 -1.10
C MET A 232 18.39 0.11 0.40
N ASN A 233 18.39 -1.17 0.79
CA ASN A 233 18.34 -1.61 2.18
C ASN A 233 17.23 -0.91 2.99
N LEU A 234 16.01 -0.90 2.44
CA LEU A 234 14.87 -0.17 2.98
C LEU A 234 14.56 -0.56 4.44
N PHE A 235 14.64 -1.85 4.78
CA PHE A 235 14.40 -2.31 6.14
C PHE A 235 15.62 -2.19 7.05
N GLY A 236 16.84 -2.12 6.50
CA GLY A 236 18.01 -1.71 7.29
C GLY A 236 17.88 -0.27 7.75
N ALA A 237 17.42 0.63 6.88
CA ALA A 237 17.14 2.01 7.26
C ALA A 237 16.05 2.10 8.35
N LEU A 238 14.96 1.32 8.24
CA LEU A 238 13.93 1.24 9.30
C LEU A 238 14.54 0.79 10.63
N ARG A 239 15.31 -0.31 10.65
CA ARG A 239 15.97 -0.80 11.86
C ARG A 239 16.91 0.24 12.47
N THR A 240 17.70 0.91 11.64
CA THR A 240 18.59 2.00 12.09
C THR A 240 17.79 3.16 12.68
N SER A 241 16.69 3.58 12.06
CA SER A 241 15.82 4.63 12.60
C SER A 241 15.22 4.24 13.95
N MET A 242 14.69 3.02 14.08
CA MET A 242 14.15 2.51 15.34
C MET A 242 15.21 2.51 16.44
N ALA A 243 16.39 1.92 16.18
CA ALA A 243 17.48 1.86 17.13
C ALA A 243 17.98 3.25 17.54
N THR A 244 18.09 4.18 16.59
CA THR A 244 18.52 5.57 16.84
C THR A 244 17.54 6.31 17.73
N CYS A 245 16.24 6.02 17.59
CA CYS A 245 15.18 6.58 18.42
C CYS A 245 14.93 5.79 19.72
N GLY A 246 15.67 4.70 19.97
CA GLY A 246 15.57 3.92 21.21
C GLY A 246 14.40 2.91 21.25
N PHE A 247 13.97 2.39 20.11
CA PHE A 247 12.86 1.42 20.02
C PHE A 247 13.31 0.06 19.48
N GLU A 248 12.84 -1.03 20.08
CA GLU A 248 13.20 -2.40 19.69
C GLU A 248 12.24 -2.98 18.65
N THR A 249 10.95 -2.64 18.76
CA THR A 249 9.91 -3.18 17.88
C THR A 249 9.22 -2.09 17.05
N ALA A 250 8.72 -2.46 15.87
CA ALA A 250 7.96 -1.55 15.02
C ALA A 250 6.71 -1.01 15.72
N LYS A 251 6.10 -1.82 16.61
CA LYS A 251 4.93 -1.42 17.38
C LYS A 251 5.28 -0.33 18.40
N GLU A 252 6.37 -0.46 19.15
CA GLU A 252 6.80 0.57 20.08
C GLU A 252 7.24 1.85 19.35
N PHE A 253 7.86 1.70 18.16
CA PHE A 253 8.26 2.83 17.33
C PHE A 253 7.10 3.71 16.85
N GLN A 254 5.86 3.22 16.89
CA GLN A 254 4.65 4.05 16.68
C GLN A 254 4.48 5.14 17.76
N ASN A 255 5.21 5.07 18.88
CA ASN A 255 5.23 6.09 19.93
C ASN A 255 6.39 7.09 19.79
N ALA A 256 7.20 6.98 18.71
CA ALA A 256 8.27 7.93 18.47
C ALA A 256 7.72 9.35 18.26
N GLU A 257 8.44 10.35 18.76
CA GLU A 257 8.09 11.75 18.51
C GLU A 257 8.25 12.09 17.02
N VAL A 258 7.22 12.70 16.45
CA VAL A 258 7.22 13.12 15.04
C VAL A 258 7.10 14.64 14.99
N MET A 259 8.07 15.28 14.34
CA MET A 259 8.07 16.73 14.13
C MET A 259 7.90 17.10 12.65
N ILE A 260 7.15 18.17 12.41
CA ILE A 260 7.00 18.76 11.08
C ILE A 260 8.07 19.85 10.93
N ALA A 261 9.10 19.54 10.13
CA ALA A 261 10.20 20.46 9.83
C ALA A 261 10.31 20.70 8.32
N PRO A 262 9.66 21.75 7.78
CA PRO A 262 9.68 22.05 6.34
C PRO A 262 11.09 22.26 5.77
N SER A 263 12.01 22.80 6.58
CA SER A 263 13.40 23.06 6.20
C SER A 263 14.29 21.82 6.17
N LEU A 264 13.85 20.66 6.67
CA LEU A 264 14.72 19.48 6.82
C LEU A 264 15.33 18.98 5.50
N GLN A 265 14.65 19.22 4.37
CA GLN A 265 15.15 18.86 3.04
C GLN A 265 16.22 19.84 2.51
N THR A 266 16.38 21.00 3.13
CA THR A 266 17.26 22.08 2.64
C THR A 266 18.36 22.44 3.64
N GLU A 267 18.10 22.28 4.93
CA GLU A 267 18.99 22.66 6.02
C GLU A 267 20.32 21.89 5.97
N GLY A 268 21.42 22.65 5.86
CA GLY A 268 22.78 22.10 5.80
C GLY A 268 23.08 21.27 4.53
N LYS A 269 22.32 21.44 3.44
CA LYS A 269 22.46 20.65 2.20
C LYS A 269 23.18 21.37 1.05
N ASP A 270 23.79 22.53 1.29
CA ASP A 270 24.40 23.34 0.23
C ASP A 270 25.49 22.59 -0.54
N LEU A 271 26.38 21.87 0.15
CA LEU A 271 27.42 21.05 -0.50
C LEU A 271 26.84 19.88 -1.29
N GLN A 272 25.77 19.27 -0.79
CA GLN A 272 25.11 18.14 -1.46
C GLN A 272 24.45 18.60 -2.77
N ARG A 273 23.81 19.78 -2.74
CA ARG A 273 23.15 20.39 -3.90
C ARG A 273 24.14 20.87 -4.95
N SER A 274 25.21 21.55 -4.54
CA SER A 274 26.22 22.05 -5.49
C SER A 274 26.95 20.92 -6.22
N GLN A 275 26.93 19.70 -5.67
CA GLN A 275 27.59 18.52 -6.23
C GLN A 275 26.63 17.47 -6.82
N GLY A 276 25.31 17.62 -6.67
CA GLY A 276 24.33 16.64 -7.16
C GLY A 276 24.32 15.30 -6.41
N VAL A 277 24.74 15.27 -5.14
CA VAL A 277 24.92 14.05 -4.34
C VAL A 277 23.97 13.99 -3.14
N GLY A 278 23.75 12.79 -2.56
CA GLY A 278 23.03 12.65 -1.29
C GLY A 278 21.57 13.14 -1.35
N MET A 279 21.24 14.26 -0.71
CA MET A 279 19.92 14.88 -0.78
C MET A 279 19.81 16.01 -1.81
N GLY A 280 20.90 16.31 -2.52
CA GLY A 280 20.99 17.38 -3.51
C GLY A 280 20.84 16.93 -4.97
N HIS A 281 20.22 15.77 -5.19
CA HIS A 281 19.95 15.21 -6.52
C HIS A 281 19.14 16.13 -7.43
#